data_AF-A0A7M7NNN8-F1
#
_entry.id   AF-A0A7M7NNN8-F1
#
_cell.length_a   1.000
_cell.length_b   1.000
_cell.length_c   1.000
_cell.angle_alpha   90.00
_cell.angle_beta   90.00
_cell.angle_gamma   90.00
#
_symmetry.space_group_name_H-M   'P 1'
#
loop_
_entity.id
_entity.type
_entity.pdbx_description
1 polymer ?
#
loop_
_entity_poly.entity_id
_entity_poly.type
_entity_poly.pdbx_seq_one_letter_code
_entity_poly.pdbx_strand_id
1 'polypeptide(L)'
;MPKIPDQSSRYHVAGDVLEHKDFETLTHPNWLNDKVVNAYLLLLRNQANIQDDGHIYVMPSYVPVQWSSSNLQPWLFHKVKLHMFQWLLIPINVDNSHWILLCANPAKKTVSLLDSLPGRDNSRYLEQFRKYMDLRSEATGELAGHWMEDRQLQSARQTDGVSCRAFVLLEYKWPTVP
;
A
#
# COMPACT_ATOMS: atom_id res chain seq x y z
N MET A 1 11.07 6.04 -36.80
CA MET A 1 10.70 4.99 -35.83
C MET A 1 11.07 5.49 -34.44
N PRO A 2 10.19 5.42 -33.44
CA PRO A 2 10.57 5.73 -32.06
C PRO A 2 11.70 4.79 -31.65
N LYS A 3 12.80 5.34 -31.14
CA LYS A 3 13.91 4.53 -30.62
C LYS A 3 13.37 3.67 -29.48
N ILE A 4 13.55 2.36 -29.57
CA ILE A 4 13.36 1.46 -28.43
C ILE A 4 14.32 1.96 -27.34
N PRO A 5 13.83 2.31 -26.13
CA PRO A 5 14.69 2.78 -25.07
C PRO A 5 15.78 1.74 -24.78
N ASP A 6 17.00 2.21 -24.56
CA ASP A 6 18.12 1.33 -24.15
C ASP A 6 17.70 0.53 -22.91
N GLN A 7 17.99 -0.78 -22.88
CA GLN A 7 17.64 -1.66 -21.76
C GLN A 7 18.29 -1.21 -20.43
N SER A 8 19.29 -0.31 -20.49
CA SER A 8 19.93 0.32 -19.33
C SER A 8 19.19 1.56 -18.77
N SER A 9 18.09 1.99 -19.40
CA SER A 9 17.40 3.23 -19.06
C SER A 9 16.78 3.16 -17.64
N ARG A 10 17.09 4.16 -16.82
CA ARG A 10 16.52 4.37 -15.49
C ARG A 10 15.48 5.48 -15.53
N TYR A 11 14.29 5.21 -15.00
CA TYR A 11 13.14 6.10 -14.98
C TYR A 11 12.85 6.51 -13.54
N HIS A 12 12.86 7.82 -13.27
CA HIS A 12 12.54 8.36 -11.94
C HIS A 12 11.03 8.61 -11.84
N VAL A 13 10.34 7.86 -10.99
CA VAL A 13 8.89 7.94 -10.81
C VAL A 13 8.56 8.14 -9.33
N ALA A 14 8.02 9.31 -8.99
CA ALA A 14 7.54 9.66 -7.65
C ALA A 14 8.55 9.41 -6.49
N GLY A 15 9.85 9.45 -6.77
CA GLY A 15 10.92 9.21 -5.79
C GLY A 15 11.60 7.85 -5.92
N ASP A 16 11.02 6.92 -6.68
CA ASP A 16 11.60 5.61 -6.99
C ASP A 16 12.28 5.57 -8.36
N VAL A 17 13.11 4.53 -8.56
CA VAL A 17 13.82 4.27 -9.83
C VAL A 17 13.38 2.94 -10.45
N LEU A 18 12.71 3.04 -11.59
CA LEU A 18 12.25 1.91 -12.39
C LEU A 18 13.17 1.69 -13.59
N GLU A 19 13.29 0.46 -14.01
CA GLU A 19 14.04 0.01 -15.20
C GLU A 19 13.08 -0.64 -16.20
N HIS A 20 13.53 -0.88 -17.44
CA HIS A 20 12.71 -1.50 -18.49
C HIS A 20 11.98 -2.78 -18.01
N LYS A 21 12.70 -3.67 -17.31
CA LYS A 21 12.16 -4.91 -16.74
C LYS A 21 11.00 -4.70 -15.76
N ASP A 22 10.95 -3.56 -15.09
CA ASP A 22 9.87 -3.23 -14.15
C ASP A 22 8.59 -2.97 -14.95
N PHE A 23 8.70 -2.23 -16.06
CA PHE A 23 7.56 -1.98 -16.95
C PHE A 23 7.07 -3.22 -17.71
N GLU A 24 7.95 -4.19 -17.99
CA GLU A 24 7.54 -5.48 -18.57
C GLU A 24 6.51 -6.22 -17.71
N THR A 25 6.50 -5.97 -16.38
CA THR A 25 5.51 -6.55 -15.46
C THR A 25 4.09 -6.01 -15.64
N LEU A 26 3.93 -4.87 -16.34
CA LEU A 26 2.62 -4.30 -16.71
C LEU A 26 1.93 -5.11 -17.81
N THR A 27 2.67 -5.92 -18.56
CA THR A 27 2.12 -6.72 -19.66
C THR A 27 1.61 -8.08 -19.17
N HIS A 28 0.42 -8.48 -19.63
CA HIS A 28 -0.09 -9.82 -19.40
C HIS A 28 0.84 -10.88 -20.04
N PRO A 29 1.12 -12.03 -19.39
CA PRO A 29 0.55 -12.53 -18.13
C PRO A 29 1.41 -12.25 -16.88
N ASN A 30 2.52 -11.52 -17.00
CA ASN A 30 3.48 -11.26 -15.91
C ASN A 30 2.80 -10.62 -14.71
N TRP A 31 3.22 -10.87 -13.46
CA TRP A 31 2.71 -10.19 -12.25
C TRP A 31 3.43 -8.87 -11.97
N LEU A 32 2.70 -7.84 -11.52
CA LEU A 32 3.30 -6.57 -11.10
C LEU A 32 4.34 -6.81 -10.03
N ASN A 33 5.51 -6.21 -10.19
CA ASN A 33 6.51 -6.20 -9.14
C ASN A 33 6.25 -5.08 -8.12
N ASP A 34 7.01 -5.14 -7.03
CA ASP A 34 6.96 -4.19 -5.92
C ASP A 34 7.27 -2.76 -6.34
N LYS A 35 8.26 -2.55 -7.23
CA LYS A 35 8.61 -1.21 -7.71
C LYS A 35 7.46 -0.54 -8.46
N VAL A 36 6.76 -1.26 -9.33
CA VAL A 36 5.62 -0.70 -10.07
C VAL A 36 4.48 -0.34 -9.11
N VAL A 37 4.16 -1.22 -8.15
CA VAL A 37 3.09 -0.97 -7.16
C VAL A 37 3.44 0.21 -6.25
N ASN A 38 4.66 0.26 -5.71
CA ASN A 38 5.11 1.35 -4.85
C ASN A 38 5.10 2.69 -5.60
N ALA A 39 5.66 2.74 -6.81
CA ALA A 39 5.70 3.97 -7.61
C ALA A 39 4.30 4.48 -7.95
N TYR A 40 3.36 3.59 -8.28
CA TYR A 40 1.98 3.98 -8.54
C TYR A 40 1.30 4.58 -7.29
N LEU A 41 1.44 3.94 -6.12
CA LEU A 41 0.90 4.49 -4.88
C LEU A 41 1.52 5.84 -4.52
N LEU A 42 2.82 6.03 -4.77
CA LEU A 42 3.48 7.32 -4.58
C LEU A 42 2.97 8.40 -5.56
N LEU A 43 2.62 8.03 -6.80
CA LEU A 43 1.94 8.95 -7.73
C LEU A 43 0.56 9.36 -7.18
N LEU A 44 -0.25 8.42 -6.68
CA LEU A 44 -1.54 8.72 -6.05
C LEU A 44 -1.38 9.64 -4.84
N ARG A 45 -0.40 9.36 -3.98
CA ARG A 45 -0.06 10.22 -2.84
C ARG A 45 0.35 11.62 -3.29
N ASN A 46 1.17 11.75 -4.33
CA ASN A 46 1.57 13.06 -4.83
C ASN A 46 0.39 13.85 -5.39
N GLN A 47 -0.58 13.18 -6.01
CA GLN A 47 -1.80 13.81 -6.49
C GLN A 47 -2.74 14.22 -5.34
N ALA A 48 -2.90 13.36 -4.34
CA ALA A 48 -3.80 13.63 -3.22
C ALA A 48 -3.24 14.68 -2.25
N ASN A 49 -1.91 14.76 -2.13
CA ASN A 49 -1.23 15.65 -1.20
C ASN A 49 -0.79 16.99 -1.84
N ILE A 50 -1.36 17.40 -2.98
CA ILE A 50 -0.98 18.66 -3.65
C ILE A 50 -1.28 19.87 -2.76
N GLN A 51 -2.42 19.85 -2.07
CA GLN A 51 -2.89 20.97 -1.23
C GLN A 51 -2.78 20.69 0.27
N ASP A 52 -2.67 19.41 0.65
CA ASP A 52 -2.58 18.93 2.03
C ASP A 52 -1.51 17.82 2.11
N ASP A 53 -0.35 18.14 2.67
CA ASP A 53 0.77 17.19 2.77
C ASP A 53 0.48 16.03 3.74
N GLY A 54 -0.55 16.15 4.57
CA GLY A 54 -1.05 15.16 5.52
C GLY A 54 -2.15 14.25 4.98
N HIS A 55 -2.53 14.29 3.69
CA HIS A 55 -3.63 13.44 3.23
C HIS A 55 -3.27 11.94 3.23
N ILE A 56 -2.26 11.54 2.46
CA ILE A 56 -1.81 10.14 2.33
C ILE A 56 -0.35 9.98 2.72
N TYR A 57 -0.06 8.94 3.50
CA TYR A 57 1.27 8.34 3.62
C TYR A 57 1.28 6.95 3.02
N VAL A 58 2.26 6.67 2.16
CA VAL A 58 2.46 5.33 1.58
C VAL A 58 3.58 4.65 2.33
N MET A 59 3.29 3.50 2.92
CA MET A 59 4.31 2.62 3.47
C MET A 59 4.81 1.69 2.35
N PRO A 60 6.13 1.55 2.14
CA PRO A 60 6.63 0.65 1.11
C PRO A 60 6.23 -0.82 1.34
N SER A 61 6.05 -1.56 0.25
CA SER A 61 5.66 -2.98 0.27
C SER A 61 6.58 -3.93 1.04
N TYR A 62 7.84 -3.56 1.27
CA TYR A 62 8.78 -4.38 2.06
C TYR A 62 8.53 -4.31 3.57
N VAL A 63 7.77 -3.33 4.05
CA VAL A 63 7.45 -3.19 5.48
C VAL A 63 6.52 -4.29 5.98
N PRO A 64 5.37 -4.58 5.33
CA PRO A 64 4.50 -5.67 5.76
C PRO A 64 5.16 -7.06 5.67
N VAL A 65 6.19 -7.24 4.84
CA VAL A 65 7.01 -8.46 4.82
C VAL A 65 7.66 -8.71 6.18
N GLN A 66 8.00 -7.66 6.93
CA GLN A 66 8.62 -7.79 8.25
C GLN A 66 7.62 -8.14 9.36
N TRP A 67 6.32 -7.93 9.15
CA TRP A 67 5.31 -8.17 10.19
C TRP A 67 5.11 -9.65 10.52
N SER A 68 5.38 -10.53 9.56
CA SER A 68 5.37 -11.98 9.75
C SER A 68 6.69 -12.51 10.34
N SER A 69 7.74 -11.69 10.40
CA SER A 69 9.04 -12.09 10.93
C SER A 69 9.07 -12.00 12.46
N SER A 70 9.87 -12.86 13.09
CA SER A 70 10.21 -12.73 14.51
C SER A 70 11.00 -11.45 14.83
N ASN A 71 11.58 -10.81 13.82
CA ASN A 71 12.37 -9.59 13.91
C ASN A 71 11.58 -8.37 13.43
N LEU A 72 10.32 -8.24 13.84
CA LEU A 72 9.52 -7.05 13.55
C LEU A 72 10.28 -5.80 14.02
N GLN A 73 10.48 -4.83 13.13
CA GLN A 73 11.28 -3.62 13.38
C GLN A 73 10.35 -2.42 13.60
N PRO A 74 9.68 -2.26 14.76
CA PRO A 74 8.73 -1.17 14.99
C PRO A 74 9.37 0.22 14.91
N TRP A 75 10.69 0.30 15.09
CA TRP A 75 11.49 1.52 14.93
C TRP A 75 11.74 1.91 13.47
N LEU A 76 11.49 1.00 12.53
CA LEU A 76 11.53 1.32 11.11
C LEU A 76 10.45 2.39 10.87
N PHE A 77 10.87 3.54 10.34
CA PHE A 77 10.04 4.75 10.23
C PHE A 77 9.67 5.47 11.53
N HIS A 78 10.32 5.26 12.69
CA HIS A 78 9.97 5.97 13.94
C HIS A 78 9.95 7.52 13.83
N LYS A 79 10.67 8.09 12.85
CA LYS A 79 10.68 9.54 12.57
C LYS A 79 9.42 10.04 11.85
N VAL A 80 8.64 9.14 11.26
CA VAL A 80 7.41 9.47 10.55
C VAL A 80 6.27 9.55 11.56
N LYS A 81 5.69 10.73 11.70
CA LYS A 81 4.55 10.99 12.57
C LYS A 81 3.26 10.51 11.93
N LEU A 82 2.90 9.25 12.15
CA LEU A 82 1.76 8.63 11.44
C LEU A 82 0.42 9.28 11.81
N HIS A 83 0.28 9.85 13.01
CA HIS A 83 -0.94 10.55 13.41
C HIS A 83 -1.23 11.82 12.59
N MET A 84 -0.23 12.35 11.87
CA MET A 84 -0.40 13.53 11.01
C MET A 84 -1.11 13.22 9.70
N PHE A 85 -1.24 11.92 9.35
CA PHE A 85 -1.82 11.52 8.07
C PHE A 85 -3.27 11.11 8.20
N GLN A 86 -4.11 11.49 7.24
CA GLN A 86 -5.50 11.03 7.16
C GLN A 86 -5.58 9.54 6.79
N TRP A 87 -4.75 9.11 5.84
CA TRP A 87 -4.71 7.74 5.35
C TRP A 87 -3.29 7.18 5.30
N LEU A 88 -3.14 5.94 5.75
CA LEU A 88 -1.96 5.12 5.50
C LEU A 88 -2.31 4.06 4.45
N LEU A 89 -1.57 4.04 3.35
CA LEU A 89 -1.71 3.06 2.29
C LEU A 89 -0.52 2.09 2.33
N ILE A 90 -0.81 0.81 2.49
CA ILE A 90 0.20 -0.23 2.70
C ILE A 90 -0.05 -1.38 1.71
N PRO A 91 0.70 -1.47 0.59
CA PRO A 91 0.57 -2.56 -0.36
C PRO A 91 1.16 -3.85 0.24
N ILE A 92 0.44 -4.95 0.11
CA ILE A 92 0.84 -6.25 0.63
C ILE A 92 0.85 -7.25 -0.52
N ASN A 93 2.00 -7.89 -0.73
CA ASN A 93 2.11 -9.01 -1.65
C ASN A 93 1.78 -10.32 -0.91
N VAL A 94 0.64 -10.91 -1.25
CA VAL A 94 0.16 -12.17 -0.74
C VAL A 94 0.77 -13.30 -1.58
N ASP A 95 1.59 -14.13 -0.94
CA ASP A 95 2.23 -15.31 -1.51
C ASP A 95 2.92 -15.07 -2.88
N ASN A 96 3.54 -13.90 -3.05
CA ASN A 96 4.26 -13.48 -4.27
C ASN A 96 3.43 -13.48 -5.57
N SER A 97 2.10 -13.52 -5.47
CA SER A 97 1.21 -13.73 -6.62
C SER A 97 -0.05 -12.88 -6.60
N HIS A 98 -0.32 -12.15 -5.52
CA HIS A 98 -1.52 -11.32 -5.42
C HIS A 98 -1.25 -10.07 -4.58
N TRP A 99 -1.69 -8.91 -5.07
CA TRP A 99 -1.54 -7.66 -4.34
C TRP A 99 -2.88 -7.26 -3.70
N ILE A 100 -2.84 -7.00 -2.40
CA ILE A 100 -3.93 -6.37 -1.65
C ILE A 100 -3.44 -5.03 -1.09
N LEU A 101 -4.37 -4.15 -0.74
CA LEU A 101 -4.06 -2.87 -0.12
C LEU A 101 -4.67 -2.79 1.27
N LEU A 102 -3.83 -2.61 2.28
CA LEU A 102 -4.29 -2.26 3.62
C LEU A 102 -4.41 -0.73 3.69
N CYS A 103 -5.59 -0.25 4.06
CA CYS A 103 -5.91 1.15 4.25
C CYS A 103 -6.18 1.40 5.73
N ALA A 104 -5.44 2.29 6.36
CA ALA A 104 -5.63 2.63 7.77
C ALA A 104 -5.92 4.12 7.94
N ASN A 105 -6.84 4.46 8.85
CA ASN A 105 -7.17 5.83 9.24
C ASN A 105 -6.65 6.09 10.66
N PRO A 106 -5.54 6.83 10.84
CA PRO A 106 -4.96 7.10 12.16
C PRO A 106 -5.88 7.82 13.13
N ALA A 107 -6.64 8.81 12.66
CA ALA A 107 -7.54 9.59 13.51
C ALA A 107 -8.67 8.73 14.09
N LYS A 108 -9.21 7.80 13.29
CA LYS A 108 -10.29 6.89 13.70
C LYS A 108 -9.79 5.57 14.30
N LYS A 109 -8.48 5.28 14.20
CA LYS A 109 -7.86 3.98 14.50
C LYS A 109 -8.60 2.82 13.84
N THR A 110 -8.94 3.00 12.57
CA THR A 110 -9.57 1.96 11.76
C THR A 110 -8.63 1.44 10.69
N VAL A 111 -8.83 0.19 10.28
CA VAL A 111 -8.06 -0.47 9.22
C VAL A 111 -8.96 -1.35 8.37
N SER A 112 -8.72 -1.39 7.07
CA SER A 112 -9.46 -2.18 6.09
C SER A 112 -8.51 -2.89 5.14
N LEU A 113 -8.92 -4.05 4.64
CA LEU A 113 -8.23 -4.75 3.56
C LEU A 113 -9.05 -4.65 2.28
N LEU A 114 -8.46 -4.04 1.27
CA LEU A 114 -8.97 -4.02 -0.09
C LEU A 114 -8.37 -5.21 -0.84
N ASP A 115 -9.18 -6.24 -1.00
CA ASP A 115 -8.84 -7.46 -1.72
C ASP A 115 -9.83 -7.67 -2.87
N SER A 116 -9.32 -7.67 -4.10
CA SER A 116 -10.16 -7.80 -5.29
C SER A 116 -10.47 -9.26 -5.67
N LEU A 117 -9.74 -10.24 -5.11
CA LEU A 117 -9.93 -11.66 -5.41
C LEU A 117 -10.80 -12.33 -4.33
N PRO A 118 -11.93 -12.96 -4.72
CA PRO A 118 -12.77 -13.67 -3.76
C PRO A 118 -12.13 -14.98 -3.29
N GLY A 119 -12.47 -15.42 -2.08
CA GLY A 119 -12.25 -16.80 -1.62
C GLY A 119 -10.98 -17.04 -0.79
N ARG A 120 -10.15 -16.02 -0.53
CA ARG A 120 -9.03 -16.11 0.41
C ARG A 120 -9.29 -15.26 1.64
N ASP A 121 -9.13 -15.85 2.82
CA ASP A 121 -9.13 -15.09 4.07
C ASP A 121 -7.75 -14.46 4.28
N ASN A 122 -7.69 -13.13 4.17
CA ASN A 122 -6.49 -12.33 4.38
C ASN A 122 -6.51 -11.57 5.72
N SER A 123 -7.44 -11.90 6.64
CA SER A 123 -7.56 -11.28 7.96
C SER A 123 -6.27 -11.30 8.79
N ARG A 124 -5.38 -12.28 8.55
CA ARG A 124 -4.03 -12.35 9.14
C ARG A 124 -3.24 -11.05 9.01
N TYR A 125 -3.42 -10.28 7.94
CA TYR A 125 -2.71 -9.02 7.73
C TYR A 125 -3.24 -7.88 8.61
N LEU A 126 -4.52 -7.93 9.02
CA LEU A 126 -5.09 -7.00 10.00
C LEU A 126 -4.46 -7.24 11.38
N GLU A 127 -4.32 -8.50 11.79
CA GLU A 127 -3.68 -8.88 13.05
C GLU A 127 -2.20 -8.50 13.09
N GLN A 128 -1.49 -8.75 12.00
CA GLN A 128 -0.09 -8.34 11.82
C GLN A 128 0.07 -6.82 11.90
N PHE A 129 -0.81 -6.06 11.25
CA PHE A 129 -0.82 -4.60 11.34
C PHE A 129 -1.08 -4.12 12.76
N ARG A 130 -2.06 -4.69 13.47
CA ARG A 130 -2.35 -4.37 14.88
C ARG A 130 -1.12 -4.58 15.76
N LYS A 131 -0.50 -5.76 15.67
CA LYS A 131 0.74 -6.09 16.41
C LYS A 131 1.86 -5.10 16.08
N TYR A 132 2.02 -4.72 14.82
CA TYR A 132 2.99 -3.72 14.42
C TYR A 132 2.70 -2.35 15.03
N MET A 133 1.44 -1.91 15.04
CA MET A 133 1.03 -0.63 15.61
C MET A 133 1.18 -0.59 17.14
N ASP A 134 0.93 -1.70 17.84
CA ASP A 134 1.15 -1.80 19.29
C ASP A 134 2.64 -1.59 19.62
N LEU A 135 3.53 -2.37 18.99
CA LEU A 135 4.97 -2.26 19.19
C LEU A 135 5.52 -0.88 18.77
N ARG A 136 4.98 -0.31 17.69
CA ARG A 136 5.34 1.05 17.26
C ARG A 136 4.89 2.09 18.28
N SER A 137 3.71 1.93 18.87
CA SER A 137 3.20 2.86 19.88
C SER A 137 4.06 2.85 21.15
N GLU A 138 4.58 1.70 21.55
CA GLU A 138 5.56 1.59 22.64
C GLU A 138 6.86 2.32 22.32
N ALA A 139 7.33 2.23 21.06
CA ALA A 139 8.58 2.85 20.64
C ALA A 139 8.48 4.37 20.38
N THR A 140 7.30 4.87 20.00
CA THR A 140 7.11 6.26 19.52
C THR A 140 6.19 7.11 20.39
N GLY A 141 5.35 6.49 21.21
CA GLY A 141 4.26 7.16 21.93
C GLY A 141 3.06 7.56 21.06
N GLU A 142 3.07 7.24 19.75
CA GLU A 142 2.00 7.61 18.82
C GLU A 142 0.96 6.50 18.67
N LEU A 143 -0.30 6.89 18.49
CA LEU A 143 -1.41 6.02 18.06
C LEU A 143 -1.64 4.77 18.94
N ALA A 144 -1.29 4.85 20.23
CA ALA A 144 -1.54 3.77 21.20
C ALA A 144 -3.03 3.40 21.29
N GLY A 145 -3.33 2.13 21.51
CA GLY A 145 -4.69 1.62 21.69
C GLY A 145 -5.18 0.77 20.52
N HIS A 146 -6.42 0.27 20.64
CA HIS A 146 -6.93 -0.77 19.77
C HIS A 146 -7.36 -0.26 18.39
N TRP A 147 -6.88 -0.92 17.33
CA TRP A 147 -7.27 -0.66 15.94
C TRP A 147 -8.42 -1.57 15.50
N MET A 148 -9.53 -0.96 15.09
CA MET A 148 -10.73 -1.68 14.66
C MET A 148 -10.74 -1.94 13.16
N GLU A 149 -11.32 -3.07 12.74
CA GLU A 149 -11.58 -3.31 11.32
C GLU A 149 -12.74 -2.42 10.85
N ASP A 150 -12.54 -1.64 9.79
CA ASP A 150 -13.61 -0.95 9.09
C ASP A 150 -14.03 -1.77 7.86
N ARG A 151 -15.26 -2.29 7.91
CA ARG A 151 -15.84 -3.13 6.85
C ARG A 151 -16.61 -2.35 5.80
N GLN A 152 -16.77 -1.04 5.97
CA GLN A 152 -17.46 -0.18 5.01
C GLN A 152 -16.58 0.14 3.81
N LEU A 153 -15.27 0.22 4.04
CA LEU A 153 -14.26 0.38 3.01
C LEU A 153 -14.02 -0.98 2.30
N GLN A 154 -14.59 -1.14 1.11
CA GLN A 154 -14.46 -2.36 0.29
C GLN A 154 -14.00 -2.05 -1.13
N SER A 155 -13.27 -2.98 -1.74
CA SER A 155 -12.86 -2.93 -3.14
C SER A 155 -14.03 -3.29 -4.06
N ALA A 156 -14.02 -2.74 -5.28
CA ALA A 156 -14.84 -3.28 -6.36
C ALA A 156 -14.37 -4.70 -6.70
N ARG A 157 -15.32 -5.67 -6.73
CA ARG A 157 -15.04 -7.09 -6.96
C ARG A 157 -14.67 -7.37 -8.42
N GLN A 158 -13.81 -8.35 -8.63
CA GLN A 158 -13.38 -8.75 -9.97
C GLN A 158 -14.13 -9.94 -10.54
N THR A 159 -14.26 -9.95 -11.86
CA THR A 159 -14.85 -11.04 -12.65
C THR A 159 -13.81 -11.85 -13.42
N ASP A 160 -12.53 -11.45 -13.42
CA ASP A 160 -11.42 -12.23 -14.00
C ASP A 160 -10.22 -12.30 -13.02
N GLY A 161 -9.38 -13.33 -13.16
CA GLY A 161 -8.28 -13.62 -12.23
C GLY A 161 -7.00 -12.80 -12.45
N VAL A 162 -7.01 -11.81 -13.36
CA VAL A 162 -5.81 -11.04 -13.75
C VAL A 162 -5.98 -9.56 -13.43
N SER A 163 -7.21 -9.05 -13.38
CA SER A 163 -7.51 -7.63 -13.19
C SER A 163 -7.13 -7.07 -11.83
N CYS A 164 -6.70 -7.88 -10.83
CA CYS A 164 -6.40 -7.44 -9.43
C CYS A 164 -5.49 -6.20 -9.36
N ARG A 165 -4.63 -6.11 -10.37
CA ARG A 165 -3.65 -5.09 -10.70
C ARG A 165 -4.21 -3.68 -10.88
N ALA A 166 -5.45 -3.55 -11.34
CA ALA A 166 -6.08 -2.28 -11.66
C ALA A 166 -7.07 -1.86 -10.55
N PHE A 167 -7.81 -2.81 -9.98
CA PHE A 167 -8.95 -2.46 -9.12
C PHE A 167 -8.60 -2.09 -7.68
N VAL A 168 -7.55 -2.68 -7.10
CA VAL A 168 -7.06 -2.26 -5.78
C VAL A 168 -6.59 -0.79 -5.80
N LEU A 169 -6.31 -0.27 -7.00
CA LEU A 169 -5.60 0.98 -7.26
C LEU A 169 -6.44 2.06 -7.98
N LEU A 170 -7.59 1.72 -8.57
CA LEU A 170 -8.39 2.64 -9.40
C LEU A 170 -9.75 3.04 -8.82
N GLU A 171 -10.29 2.32 -7.84
CA GLU A 171 -11.67 2.55 -7.36
C GLU A 171 -11.69 2.99 -5.89
N TYR A 172 -11.00 4.10 -5.59
CA TYR A 172 -11.34 4.89 -4.41
C TYR A 172 -11.57 6.35 -4.80
N LYS A 173 -12.84 6.72 -4.93
CA LYS A 173 -13.24 8.13 -4.91
C LYS A 173 -13.22 8.55 -3.44
N TRP A 174 -12.23 9.34 -3.05
CA TRP A 174 -12.21 9.97 -1.72
C TRP A 174 -13.56 10.68 -1.52
N PRO A 175 -14.26 10.46 -0.40
CA PRO A 175 -15.38 11.33 -0.07
C PRO A 175 -14.83 12.75 0.01
N THR A 176 -15.22 13.58 -0.94
CA THR A 176 -14.92 15.01 -0.92
C THR A 176 -15.49 15.55 0.38
N VAL A 177 -14.64 16.16 1.20
CA VAL A 177 -15.09 16.91 2.38
C VAL A 177 -16.09 17.96 1.88
N PRO A 178 -17.26 18.10 2.51
CA PRO A 178 -18.26 19.11 2.12
C PRO A 178 -17.70 20.54 2.21
#